data_AF-A0A534SAC6-F1
#
_entry.id   AF-A0A534SAC6-F1
#
_cell.length_a   1.000
_cell.length_b   1.000
_cell.length_c   1.000
_cell.angle_alpha   90.00
_cell.angle_beta   90.00
_cell.angle_gamma   90.00
#
_symmetry.space_group_name_H-M   'P 1'
#
loop_
_entity.id
_entity.type
_entity.pdbx_description
1 polymer ?
#
loop_
_entity_poly.entity_id
_entity_poly.type
_entity_poly.pdbx_seq_one_letter_code
_entity_poly.pdbx_strand_id
1 'polypeptide(L)'
;VHRYVRNLELSAIRTLGDFGLAGTRRPPFTGIWIGDKKIAAIGVAVRRCITFHGLALNVNPDLSYFKRIIPCGLAWADVTSMAQELRTEQNISEVRERFLHNFVEVFGYSHVEKTEDGRWTIEDCDPQSSIIDPRPA
;
A
#
# COMPACT_ATOMS: atom_id res chain seq x y z
N VAL A 1 -9.02 -10.08 8.23
CA VAL A 1 -7.73 -9.86 7.52
C VAL A 1 -7.90 -9.61 6.03
N HIS A 2 -8.63 -10.45 5.27
CA HIS A 2 -8.78 -10.27 3.81
C HIS A 2 -9.31 -8.90 3.39
N ARG A 3 -10.31 -8.34 4.08
CA ARG A 3 -10.82 -6.98 3.80
C ARG A 3 -9.73 -5.91 3.94
N TYR A 4 -8.93 -5.97 5.01
CA TYR A 4 -7.80 -5.06 5.23
C TYR A 4 -6.78 -5.12 4.08
N VAL A 5 -6.40 -6.32 3.66
CA VAL A 5 -5.49 -6.52 2.51
C VAL A 5 -6.10 -5.97 1.21
N ARG A 6 -7.38 -6.24 0.95
CA ARG A 6 -8.09 -5.74 -0.24
C ARG A 6 -8.16 -4.21 -0.27
N ASN A 7 -8.32 -3.58 0.90
CA ASN A 7 -8.31 -2.13 1.04
C ASN A 7 -6.91 -1.57 0.77
N LEU A 8 -5.85 -2.16 1.33
CA LEU A 8 -4.46 -1.77 1.00
C LEU A 8 -4.16 -1.87 -0.50
N GLU A 9 -4.59 -2.96 -1.13
CA GLU A 9 -4.48 -3.13 -2.59
C GLU A 9 -5.21 -2.02 -3.33
N LEU A 10 -6.43 -1.67 -2.91
CA LEU A 10 -7.23 -0.63 -3.56
C LEU A 10 -6.58 0.76 -3.39
N SER A 11 -6.09 1.09 -2.20
CA SER A 11 -5.39 2.36 -1.96
C SER A 11 -4.15 2.50 -2.85
N ALA A 12 -3.37 1.43 -3.01
CA ALA A 12 -2.22 1.42 -3.92
C ALA A 12 -2.63 1.52 -5.40
N ILE A 13 -3.69 0.82 -5.82
CA ILE A 13 -4.20 0.90 -7.20
C ILE A 13 -4.66 2.33 -7.53
N ARG A 14 -5.43 2.97 -6.63
CA ARG A 14 -5.87 4.36 -6.82
C ARG A 14 -4.69 5.32 -6.86
N THR A 15 -3.72 5.14 -5.95
CA THR A 15 -2.50 5.94 -5.94
C THR A 15 -1.76 5.82 -7.28
N LEU A 16 -1.57 4.61 -7.80
CA LEU A 16 -0.95 4.42 -9.12
C LEU A 16 -1.75 5.10 -10.24
N GLY A 17 -3.09 5.03 -10.17
CA GLY A 17 -4.00 5.71 -11.09
C GLY A 17 -3.81 7.23 -11.13
N ASP A 18 -3.54 7.87 -9.99
CA ASP A 18 -3.28 9.32 -9.90
C ASP A 18 -2.03 9.74 -10.71
N PHE A 19 -1.08 8.82 -10.90
CA PHE A 19 0.12 9.02 -11.73
C PHE A 19 -0.02 8.44 -13.15
N GLY A 20 -1.23 8.03 -13.55
CA GLY A 20 -1.48 7.44 -14.87
C GLY A 20 -1.02 5.99 -15.04
N LEU A 21 -0.72 5.28 -13.95
CA LEU A 21 -0.30 3.88 -13.99
C LEU A 21 -1.47 2.93 -13.72
N ALA A 22 -1.67 1.96 -14.61
CA ALA A 22 -2.73 0.95 -14.50
C ALA A 22 -2.31 -0.23 -13.60
N GLY A 23 -2.37 -0.03 -12.29
CA GLY A 23 -2.14 -1.11 -11.30
C GLY A 23 -3.32 -2.07 -11.18
N THR A 24 -3.05 -3.37 -11.14
CA THR A 24 -4.08 -4.42 -11.04
C THR A 24 -3.76 -5.47 -9.98
N ARG A 25 -4.80 -6.18 -9.53
CA ARG A 25 -4.66 -7.40 -8.71
C ARG A 25 -4.50 -8.60 -9.64
N ARG A 26 -3.70 -9.58 -9.23
CA ARG A 26 -3.51 -10.82 -10.01
C ARG A 26 -3.67 -12.07 -9.15
N PRO A 27 -4.90 -12.54 -8.87
CA PRO A 27 -5.11 -13.78 -8.13
C PRO A 27 -4.38 -14.97 -8.80
N PRO A 28 -3.74 -15.87 -8.03
CA PRO A 28 -3.67 -15.93 -6.57
C PRO A 28 -2.52 -15.10 -5.95
N PHE A 29 -1.79 -14.32 -6.75
CA PHE A 29 -0.59 -13.60 -6.32
C PHE A 29 -0.89 -12.27 -5.64
N THR A 30 -0.65 -12.21 -4.33
CA THR A 30 -0.81 -10.99 -3.50
C THR A 30 0.13 -9.87 -3.93
N GLY A 31 -0.39 -8.65 -3.93
CA GLY A 31 0.33 -7.43 -4.32
C GLY A 31 -0.28 -6.78 -5.57
N ILE A 32 0.35 -5.69 -6.02
CA ILE A 32 -0.10 -4.93 -7.19
C ILE A 32 0.86 -5.12 -8.35
N TRP A 33 0.29 -5.21 -9.55
CA TRP A 33 0.97 -5.57 -10.78
C TRP A 33 0.66 -4.58 -11.90
N ILE A 34 1.65 -4.31 -12.75
CA ILE A 34 1.50 -3.62 -14.04
C ILE A 34 1.87 -4.63 -15.12
N GLY A 35 0.87 -5.09 -15.87
CA GLY A 35 1.01 -6.26 -16.73
C GLY A 35 1.48 -7.47 -15.92
N ASP A 36 2.62 -8.05 -16.29
CA ASP A 36 3.24 -9.17 -15.59
C ASP A 36 4.25 -8.79 -14.50
N LYS A 37 4.52 -7.50 -14.30
CA LYS A 37 5.55 -7.02 -13.37
C LYS A 37 4.96 -6.58 -12.04
N LYS A 38 5.54 -7.01 -10.94
CA LYS A 38 5.12 -6.62 -9.59
C LYS A 38 5.63 -5.23 -9.24
N ILE A 39 4.72 -4.31 -8.90
CA ILE A 39 5.07 -2.95 -8.46
C ILE A 39 4.91 -2.74 -6.95
N ALA A 40 4.02 -3.50 -6.29
CA ALA A 40 3.88 -3.44 -4.84
C ALA A 40 3.79 -4.83 -4.21
N ALA A 41 4.54 -5.04 -3.13
CA ALA A 41 4.43 -6.21 -2.28
C ALA A 41 3.52 -5.91 -1.09
N ILE A 42 2.70 -6.88 -0.68
CA ILE A 42 1.84 -6.76 0.49
C ILE A 42 2.04 -8.01 1.34
N GLY A 43 2.38 -7.80 2.59
CA GLY A 43 2.54 -8.83 3.60
C GLY A 43 2.08 -8.26 4.93
N VAL A 44 1.09 -8.89 5.54
CA VAL A 44 0.50 -8.41 6.79
C VAL A 44 0.50 -9.54 7.81
N ALA A 45 0.77 -9.20 9.06
CA ALA A 45 0.59 -10.09 10.20
C ALA A 45 -0.43 -9.47 11.15
N VAL A 46 -1.18 -10.31 11.88
CA VAL A 46 -2.13 -9.83 12.89
C VAL A 46 -1.85 -10.53 14.21
N ARG A 47 -1.66 -9.74 15.26
CA ARG A 47 -1.48 -10.24 16.63
C ARG A 47 -2.28 -9.35 17.58
N ARG A 48 -3.10 -9.98 18.44
CA ARG A 48 -3.98 -9.26 19.39
C ARG A 48 -4.84 -8.18 18.70
N CYS A 49 -5.43 -8.53 17.56
CA CYS A 49 -6.24 -7.61 16.74
C CYS A 49 -5.52 -6.38 16.18
N ILE A 50 -4.18 -6.32 16.27
CA ILE A 50 -3.35 -5.25 15.70
C ILE A 50 -2.61 -5.79 14.48
N THR A 51 -2.65 -5.04 13.37
CA THR A 51 -1.95 -5.36 12.13
C THR A 51 -0.50 -4.87 12.17
N PHE A 52 0.43 -5.66 11.64
CA PHE A 52 1.85 -5.33 11.50
C PHE A 52 2.31 -5.56 10.05
N HIS A 53 3.47 -5.00 9.69
CA HIS A 53 4.01 -4.91 8.32
C HIS A 53 3.16 -3.99 7.42
N GLY A 54 2.64 -4.47 6.29
CA GLY A 54 1.80 -3.67 5.41
C GLY A 54 2.14 -3.84 3.94
N LEU A 55 2.36 -2.71 3.28
CA LEU A 55 2.54 -2.58 1.84
C LEU A 55 3.88 -1.91 1.53
N ALA A 56 4.60 -2.43 0.54
CA ALA A 56 5.82 -1.84 -0.01
C ALA A 56 5.60 -1.53 -1.49
N LEU A 57 5.45 -0.25 -1.82
CA LEU A 57 5.32 0.25 -3.19
C LEU A 57 6.69 0.67 -3.74
N ASN A 58 7.07 0.15 -4.90
CA ASN A 58 8.31 0.50 -5.56
C ASN A 58 8.18 1.87 -6.25
N VAL A 59 8.58 2.94 -5.58
CA VAL A 59 8.59 4.31 -6.14
C VAL A 59 9.85 4.53 -6.99
N ASN A 60 11.00 4.70 -6.34
CA ASN A 60 12.32 4.87 -6.98
C ASN A 60 13.39 3.85 -6.51
N PRO A 61 13.07 2.58 -6.13
CA PRO A 61 14.13 1.67 -5.69
C PRO A 61 15.06 1.30 -6.85
N ASP A 62 16.32 1.00 -6.53
CA ASP A 62 17.19 0.28 -7.45
C ASP A 62 16.69 -1.18 -7.57
N LEU A 63 16.14 -1.50 -8.74
CA LEU A 63 15.59 -2.82 -9.03
C LEU A 63 16.68 -3.90 -9.18
N SER A 64 17.96 -3.51 -9.29
CA SER A 64 19.08 -4.46 -9.37
C SER A 64 19.18 -5.35 -8.13
N TYR A 65 18.75 -4.88 -6.96
CA TYR A 65 18.74 -5.66 -5.73
C TYR A 65 17.79 -6.86 -5.78
N PHE A 66 16.69 -6.77 -6.54
CA PHE A 66 15.76 -7.89 -6.68
C PHE A 66 16.37 -9.07 -7.44
N LYS A 67 17.42 -8.84 -8.26
CA LYS A 67 18.15 -9.93 -8.95
C LYS A 67 18.95 -10.82 -8.00
N ARG A 68 19.19 -10.36 -6.76
CA ARG A 68 19.96 -11.09 -5.74
C ARG A 68 19.09 -11.99 -4.88
N ILE A 69 17.77 -11.95 -5.06
CA ILE A 69 16.79 -12.75 -4.31
C ILE A 69 15.86 -13.46 -5.31
N ILE A 70 15.14 -14.48 -4.86
CA ILE A 70 14.00 -15.02 -5.60
C ILE A 70 12.74 -14.34 -5.04
N PRO A 71 12.27 -13.23 -5.65
CA PRO A 71 11.16 -12.47 -5.10
C PRO A 71 9.88 -13.33 -5.11
N CYS A 72 9.21 -13.36 -3.96
CA CYS A 72 7.90 -14.03 -3.81
C CYS A 72 7.86 -15.53 -4.15
N GLY A 73 9.02 -16.21 -4.29
CA GLY A 73 9.09 -17.61 -4.72
C GLY A 73 8.70 -17.85 -6.17
N LEU A 74 8.56 -16.79 -6.98
CA LEU A 74 8.09 -16.85 -8.37
C LEU A 74 9.24 -16.49 -9.31
N ALA A 75 9.90 -17.51 -9.86
CA ALA A 75 11.07 -17.32 -10.72
C ALA A 75 10.77 -16.54 -12.03
N TRP A 76 9.50 -16.49 -12.46
CA TRP A 76 9.06 -15.80 -13.67
C TRP A 76 8.62 -14.35 -13.43
N ALA A 77 8.39 -13.96 -12.17
CA ALA A 77 7.77 -12.68 -11.86
C ALA A 77 8.83 -11.58 -11.78
N ASP A 78 8.85 -10.73 -12.82
CA ASP A 78 9.66 -9.51 -12.80
C ASP A 78 9.08 -8.47 -11.84
N VAL A 79 9.92 -7.55 -11.40
CA VAL A 79 9.55 -6.40 -10.58
C VAL A 79 9.68 -5.11 -11.39
N THR A 80 8.90 -4.10 -11.02
CA THR A 80 9.01 -2.75 -11.60
C THR A 80 8.88 -1.68 -10.53
N SER A 81 9.05 -0.42 -10.93
CA SER A 81 8.89 0.77 -10.09
C SER A 81 8.15 1.87 -10.84
N MET A 82 7.58 2.82 -10.11
CA MET A 82 6.98 4.01 -10.73
C MET A 82 8.00 4.76 -11.58
N ALA A 83 9.24 4.89 -11.11
CA ALA A 83 10.31 5.53 -11.85
C ALA A 83 10.61 4.84 -13.19
N GLN A 84 10.61 3.51 -13.22
CA GLN A 84 10.85 2.74 -14.43
C GLN A 84 9.69 2.86 -15.43
N GLU A 85 8.45 2.78 -14.97
CA GLU A 85 7.27 2.84 -15.84
C GLU A 85 7.02 4.26 -16.38
N LEU A 86 7.27 5.31 -15.56
CA LEU A 86 7.11 6.72 -15.95
C LEU A 86 8.38 7.32 -16.57
N ARG A 87 9.49 6.57 -16.59
CA ARG A 87 10.81 6.99 -17.11
C ARG A 87 11.37 8.26 -16.47
N THR A 88 10.96 8.54 -15.24
CA THR A 88 11.44 9.69 -14.46
C THR A 88 11.32 9.38 -12.97
N GLU A 89 12.24 9.87 -12.16
CA GLU A 89 12.12 9.76 -10.71
C GLU A 89 10.86 10.48 -10.20
N GLN A 90 10.21 9.87 -9.22
CA GLN A 90 9.00 10.40 -8.61
C GLN A 90 9.31 11.09 -7.29
N ASN A 91 8.56 12.15 -6.97
CA ASN A 91 8.65 12.77 -5.66
C ASN A 91 7.99 11.86 -4.61
N ILE A 92 8.79 11.21 -3.77
CA ILE A 92 8.29 10.27 -2.76
C ILE A 92 7.33 10.94 -1.74
N SER A 93 7.48 12.24 -1.48
CA SER A 93 6.58 12.98 -0.60
C SER A 93 5.21 13.15 -1.24
N GLU A 94 5.16 13.45 -2.53
CA GLU A 94 3.90 13.53 -3.28
C GLU A 94 3.21 12.16 -3.37
N VAL A 95 3.98 11.09 -3.67
CA VAL A 95 3.42 9.72 -3.68
C VAL A 95 2.85 9.36 -2.31
N ARG A 96 3.52 9.74 -1.22
CA ARG A 96 3.03 9.52 0.15
C ARG A 96 1.73 10.26 0.42
N GLU A 97 1.62 11.52 0.01
CA GLU A 97 0.41 12.33 0.20
C GLU A 97 -0.77 11.77 -0.59
N ARG A 98 -0.56 11.38 -1.85
CA ARG A 98 -1.56 10.69 -2.68
C ARG A 98 -1.98 9.36 -2.08
N PHE A 99 -1.02 8.57 -1.58
CA PHE A 99 -1.32 7.31 -0.91
C PHE A 99 -2.16 7.51 0.34
N LEU A 100 -1.81 8.48 1.18
CA LEU A 100 -2.54 8.78 2.41
C LEU A 100 -3.97 9.20 2.11
N HIS A 101 -4.18 10.10 1.14
CA HIS A 101 -5.51 10.51 0.69
C HIS A 101 -6.37 9.29 0.27
N ASN A 102 -5.83 8.45 -0.62
CA ASN A 102 -6.51 7.25 -1.08
C ASN A 102 -6.73 6.20 0.02
N PHE A 103 -5.84 6.13 1.00
CA PHE A 103 -5.97 5.24 2.16
C PHE A 103 -7.14 5.68 3.04
N VAL A 104 -7.20 6.96 3.39
CA VAL A 104 -8.26 7.56 4.22
C VAL A 104 -9.63 7.29 3.62
N GLU A 105 -9.78 7.58 2.33
CA GLU A 105 -11.03 7.39 1.61
C GLU A 105 -11.45 5.91 1.55
N VAL A 106 -10.52 5.01 1.21
CA VAL A 106 -10.80 3.57 1.09
C VAL A 106 -11.13 2.92 2.43
N PHE A 107 -10.53 3.41 3.52
CA PHE A 107 -10.77 2.90 4.87
C PHE A 107 -11.94 3.60 5.58
N GLY A 108 -12.45 4.71 5.03
CA GLY A 108 -13.61 5.43 5.56
C GLY A 108 -13.27 6.34 6.75
N TYR A 109 -12.03 6.82 6.85
CA TYR A 109 -11.66 7.83 7.85
C TYR A 109 -12.17 9.22 7.42
N SER A 110 -12.60 10.05 8.37
CA SER A 110 -13.25 11.34 8.08
C SER A 110 -12.26 12.46 7.83
N HIS A 111 -11.18 12.49 8.60
CA HIS A 111 -10.24 13.61 8.54
C HIS A 111 -8.80 13.17 8.79
N VAL A 112 -7.87 13.74 8.03
CA VAL A 112 -6.44 13.58 8.25
C VAL A 112 -5.76 14.93 8.18
N GLU A 113 -5.13 15.31 9.29
CA GLU A 113 -4.41 16.55 9.43
C GLU A 113 -2.91 16.28 9.52
N LYS A 114 -2.14 17.19 8.93
CA LYS A 114 -0.70 17.24 9.16
C LYS A 114 -0.46 18.19 10.33
N THR A 115 0.13 17.69 11.40
CA THR A 115 0.52 18.55 12.52
C THR A 115 1.69 19.45 12.14
N GLU A 116 1.89 20.54 12.87
CA GLU A 116 3.00 21.50 12.65
C GLU A 116 4.38 20.81 12.69
N ASP A 117 4.50 19.74 13.48
CA ASP A 117 5.72 18.90 13.59
C ASP A 117 5.93 17.95 12.38
N GLY A 118 5.05 17.97 11.39
CA GLY A 118 5.11 17.12 10.21
C GLY A 118 4.62 15.67 10.42
N ARG A 119 3.97 15.37 11.54
CA ARG A 119 3.27 14.10 11.78
C ARG A 119 1.85 14.16 11.20
N TRP A 120 1.22 13.01 11.02
CA TRP A 120 -0.16 12.92 10.56
C TRP A 120 -1.07 12.43 11.70
N THR A 121 -2.16 13.14 11.94
CA THR A 121 -3.25 12.75 12.85
C THR A 121 -4.46 12.36 12.03
N ILE A 122 -5.08 11.24 12.39
CA ILE A 122 -6.29 10.73 11.73
C ILE A 122 -7.42 10.82 12.76
N GLU A 123 -8.48 11.53 12.43
CA GLU A 123 -9.72 11.47 13.20
C GLU A 123 -10.56 10.29 12.72
N ASP A 124 -10.93 9.42 13.65
CA ASP A 124 -11.77 8.26 13.37
C ASP A 124 -13.22 8.72 13.10
N CYS A 125 -13.75 8.42 11.91
CA CYS A 125 -15.20 8.51 11.67
C CYS A 125 -15.85 7.20 12.09
N ASP A 126 -16.48 7.21 13.26
CA ASP A 126 -17.80 6.64 13.57
C ASP A 126 -17.84 5.94 14.96
N PRO A 127 -18.58 6.50 15.93
CA PRO A 127 -18.86 5.85 17.22
C PRO A 127 -19.76 4.59 17.12
N GLN A 128 -20.20 4.17 15.93
CA GLN A 128 -21.06 2.99 15.73
C GLN A 128 -20.42 1.80 15.00
N SER A 129 -19.15 1.87 14.57
CA SER A 129 -18.47 0.66 14.12
C SER A 129 -17.96 -0.11 15.35
N SER A 130 -18.64 -1.22 15.67
CA SER A 130 -18.30 -2.14 16.75
C SER A 130 -16.92 -2.77 16.54
N ILE A 131 -15.88 -2.02 16.87
CA ILE A 131 -14.57 -2.58 17.20
C ILE A 131 -14.70 -3.19 18.59
N ILE A 132 -14.83 -4.51 18.55
CA ILE A 132 -14.48 -5.51 19.56
C ILE A 132 -13.73 -4.87 20.74
N ASP A 133 -14.42 -4.82 21.88
CA ASP A 133 -13.88 -4.52 23.21
C ASP A 133 -12.59 -5.32 23.46
N PRO A 134 -11.42 -4.67 23.60
CA PRO A 134 -10.24 -5.31 24.09
C PRO A 134 -10.17 -5.06 25.60
N ARG A 135 -10.65 -6.01 26.42
CA ARG A 135 -10.06 -6.46 27.71
C ARG A 135 -11.00 -7.43 28.48
N PRO A 136 -10.51 -8.21 29.45
CA PRO A 136 -9.17 -8.80 29.63
C PRO A 136 -9.24 -10.33 29.86
N ALA A 137 -8.10 -11.01 29.79
CA ALA A 137 -7.85 -12.24 30.54
C ALA A 137 -6.54 -12.07 31.29
#